data_AF-A0A0P0CRG7-F1
#
_entry.id   AF-A0A0P0CRG7-F1
#
_cell.length_a   1.000
_cell.length_b   1.000
_cell.length_c   1.000
_cell.angle_alpha   90.00
_cell.angle_beta   90.00
_cell.angle_gamma   90.00
#
_symmetry.space_group_name_H-M   'P 1'
#
loop_
_entity.id
_entity.type
_entity.pdbx_description
1 polymer ?
#
loop_
_entity_poly.entity_id
_entity_poly.type
_entity_poly.pdbx_seq_one_letter_code
_entity_poly.pdbx_strand_id
1 'polypeptide(L)'
;MARYAISDIHGCLATFKKMVEEVIQLEPTDHLYLLGDYINKGPDSKGVLDYIFSLQRQGFQLTCLRGNHDQLLLDAIDKGEHTVWLSEEDKQKTLQNFGVSHFKDIPSNYIAFIRSLPLLVLLDDFILVHAGLDFSHSNPLLSSNHLLLNTKHMQPSLAKLGERRLVHGHLPLPQPVIERAVQKKRLSINIDGGCVYFLNKEFGNLCSLNLDKLSLFFLSNLDQPYYIKVK
;
A
#
# COMPACT_ATOMS: atom_id res chain seq x y z
N MET A 1 2.63 19.01 -12.57
CA MET A 1 2.96 17.57 -12.49
C MET A 1 3.58 17.33 -11.15
N ALA A 2 2.77 16.87 -10.20
CA ALA A 2 3.18 16.42 -8.89
C ALA A 2 3.23 14.89 -8.87
N ARG A 3 4.07 14.32 -8.01
CA ARG A 3 4.15 12.89 -7.75
C ARG A 3 3.68 12.63 -6.32
N TYR A 4 2.72 11.74 -6.17
CA TYR A 4 2.14 11.37 -4.88
C TYR A 4 2.36 9.89 -4.59
N ALA A 5 2.58 9.53 -3.33
CA ALA A 5 2.64 8.13 -2.89
C ALA A 5 1.62 7.88 -1.78
N ILE A 6 0.86 6.77 -1.88
CA ILE A 6 -0.08 6.28 -0.86
C ILE A 6 0.21 4.80 -0.61
N SER A 7 0.11 4.34 0.64
CA SER A 7 0.31 2.94 1.00
C SER A 7 -0.86 2.38 1.82
N ASP A 8 -1.01 1.05 1.81
CA ASP A 8 -1.83 0.26 2.74
C ASP A 8 -3.29 0.75 2.86
N ILE A 9 -4.01 0.66 1.74
CA ILE A 9 -5.42 1.10 1.66
C ILE A 9 -6.36 0.08 2.32
N HIS A 10 -6.08 -1.21 2.20
CA HIS A 10 -6.80 -2.30 2.86
C HIS A 10 -8.33 -2.18 2.76
N GLY A 11 -8.89 -1.97 1.56
CA GLY A 11 -10.33 -1.89 1.36
C GLY A 11 -11.01 -0.63 1.89
N CYS A 12 -10.26 0.37 2.36
CA CYS A 12 -10.80 1.66 2.84
C CYS A 12 -11.13 2.60 1.66
N LEU A 13 -12.12 2.19 0.85
CA LEU A 13 -12.49 2.86 -0.39
C LEU A 13 -12.91 4.32 -0.19
N ALA A 14 -13.80 4.60 0.77
CA ALA A 14 -14.34 5.94 0.96
C ALA A 14 -13.22 6.92 1.33
N THR A 15 -12.32 6.48 2.21
CA THR A 15 -11.12 7.25 2.59
C THR A 15 -10.18 7.43 1.40
N PHE A 16 -9.91 6.38 0.62
CA PHE A 16 -9.02 6.45 -0.55
C PHE A 16 -9.55 7.39 -1.63
N LYS A 17 -10.84 7.30 -1.97
CA LYS A 17 -11.48 8.21 -2.92
C LYS A 17 -11.35 9.66 -2.49
N LYS A 18 -11.72 9.97 -1.24
CA LYS A 18 -11.63 11.34 -0.74
C LYS A 18 -10.19 11.85 -0.70
N MET A 19 -9.23 11.00 -0.34
CA MET A 19 -7.81 11.37 -0.39
C MET A 19 -7.40 11.80 -1.81
N VAL A 20 -7.79 11.04 -2.83
CA VAL A 20 -7.44 11.31 -4.23
C VAL A 20 -8.20 12.50 -4.80
N GLU A 21 -9.52 12.55 -4.63
CA GLU A 21 -10.41 13.51 -5.31
C GLU A 21 -10.43 14.88 -4.60
N GLU A 22 -10.41 14.91 -3.27
CA GLU A 22 -10.64 16.13 -2.49
C GLU A 22 -9.41 16.65 -1.76
N VAL A 23 -8.56 15.75 -1.23
CA VAL A 23 -7.43 16.16 -0.37
C VAL A 23 -6.19 16.49 -1.18
N ILE A 24 -5.71 15.55 -2.00
CA ILE A 24 -4.56 15.82 -2.88
C ILE A 24 -4.98 16.44 -4.22
N GLN A 25 -6.28 16.37 -4.54
CA GLN A 25 -6.88 16.89 -5.77
C GLN A 25 -6.07 16.43 -6.98
N LEU A 26 -5.95 15.10 -7.14
CA LEU A 26 -5.12 14.51 -8.17
C LEU A 26 -5.57 14.98 -9.55
N GLU A 27 -4.61 15.47 -10.35
CA GLU A 27 -4.85 15.83 -11.75
C GLU A 27 -4.31 14.76 -12.70
N PRO A 28 -4.84 14.60 -13.94
CA PRO A 28 -4.32 13.62 -14.91
C PRO A 28 -2.84 13.79 -15.27
N THR A 29 -2.31 15.01 -15.12
CA THR A 29 -0.87 15.31 -15.34
C THR A 29 0.03 14.93 -14.17
N ASP A 30 -0.56 14.61 -13.02
CA ASP A 30 0.17 14.13 -11.84
C ASP A 30 0.34 12.61 -11.91
N HIS A 31 1.28 12.08 -11.12
CA HIS A 31 1.53 10.65 -11.03
C HIS A 31 1.23 10.15 -9.62
N LEU A 32 0.30 9.21 -9.48
CA LEU A 32 0.00 8.55 -8.22
C LEU A 32 0.69 7.17 -8.14
N TYR A 33 1.54 7.01 -7.15
CA TYR A 33 2.18 5.74 -6.80
C TYR A 33 1.42 5.10 -5.63
N LEU A 34 0.94 3.88 -5.83
CA LEU A 34 0.31 3.11 -4.77
C LEU A 34 1.23 1.97 -4.34
N LEU A 35 1.55 1.88 -3.06
CA LEU A 35 2.62 1.02 -2.56
C LEU A 35 2.15 -0.37 -2.09
N GLY A 36 0.97 -0.82 -2.54
CA GLY A 36 0.44 -2.15 -2.23
C GLY A 36 -0.55 -2.18 -1.07
N ASP A 37 -1.02 -3.39 -0.78
CA ASP A 37 -2.01 -3.70 0.24
C ASP A 37 -3.34 -3.00 -0.02
N TYR A 38 -3.92 -3.27 -1.20
CA TYR A 38 -5.21 -2.72 -1.62
C TYR A 38 -6.38 -3.44 -0.97
N ILE A 39 -6.21 -4.75 -0.76
CA ILE A 39 -7.25 -5.67 -0.32
C ILE A 39 -7.05 -6.08 1.13
N ASN A 40 -8.02 -6.86 1.64
CA ASN A 40 -8.01 -7.48 2.95
C ASN A 40 -8.23 -6.47 4.11
N LYS A 41 -8.71 -6.97 5.26
CA LYS A 41 -9.02 -6.23 6.51
C LYS A 41 -10.19 -5.24 6.45
N GLY A 42 -10.19 -4.27 5.55
CA GLY A 42 -11.23 -3.24 5.50
C GLY A 42 -12.46 -3.66 4.70
N PRO A 43 -13.43 -2.74 4.55
CA PRO A 43 -14.81 -3.09 4.23
C PRO A 43 -15.06 -3.32 2.73
N ASP A 44 -14.21 -2.78 1.84
CA ASP A 44 -14.48 -2.82 0.39
C ASP A 44 -13.21 -3.00 -0.47
N SER A 45 -12.60 -4.18 -0.37
CA SER A 45 -11.43 -4.57 -1.17
C SER A 45 -11.69 -4.50 -2.68
N LYS A 46 -12.87 -4.94 -3.13
CA LYS A 46 -13.24 -4.95 -4.55
C LYS A 46 -13.39 -3.52 -5.07
N GLY A 47 -14.08 -2.67 -4.32
CA GLY A 47 -14.30 -1.28 -4.70
C GLY A 47 -13.01 -0.47 -4.80
N VAL A 48 -12.00 -0.75 -3.97
CA VAL A 48 -10.64 -0.15 -4.12
C VAL A 48 -10.04 -0.50 -5.48
N LEU A 49 -10.05 -1.77 -5.88
CA LEU A 49 -9.53 -2.18 -7.19
C LEU A 49 -10.35 -1.59 -8.35
N ASP A 50 -11.68 -1.57 -8.23
CA ASP A 50 -12.56 -0.97 -9.22
C ASP A 50 -12.29 0.53 -9.41
N TYR A 51 -12.00 1.24 -8.31
CA TYR A 51 -11.65 2.66 -8.35
C TYR A 51 -10.29 2.90 -9.01
N ILE A 52 -9.28 2.07 -8.72
CA ILE A 52 -7.98 2.11 -9.42
C ILE A 52 -8.18 1.92 -10.94
N PHE A 53 -8.97 0.92 -11.35
CA PHE A 53 -9.28 0.70 -12.77
C PHE A 53 -10.03 1.89 -13.38
N SER A 54 -10.91 2.55 -12.61
CA SER A 54 -11.62 3.74 -13.05
C SER A 54 -10.68 4.91 -13.32
N LEU A 55 -9.74 5.18 -12.42
CA LEU A 55 -8.73 6.23 -12.60
C LEU A 55 -7.87 5.97 -13.85
N GLN A 56 -7.41 4.73 -14.04
CA GLN A 56 -6.65 4.35 -15.22
C GLN A 56 -7.44 4.55 -16.52
N ARG A 57 -8.73 4.16 -16.55
CA ARG A 57 -9.61 4.38 -17.71
C ARG A 57 -9.86 5.86 -18.00
N GLN A 58 -9.87 6.70 -16.96
CA GLN A 58 -10.02 8.15 -17.09
C GLN A 58 -8.71 8.85 -17.52
N GLY A 59 -7.61 8.11 -17.68
CA GLY A 59 -6.33 8.64 -18.16
C GLY A 59 -5.41 9.18 -17.07
N PHE A 60 -5.71 8.94 -15.79
CA PHE A 60 -4.78 9.26 -14.71
C PHE A 60 -3.54 8.37 -14.75
N GLN A 61 -2.39 8.93 -14.42
CA GLN A 61 -1.12 8.20 -14.38
C GLN A 61 -0.95 7.52 -13.02
N LEU A 62 -1.06 6.19 -13.01
CA LEU A 62 -0.94 5.37 -11.80
C LEU A 62 0.15 4.32 -11.96
N THR A 63 1.01 4.19 -10.94
CA THR A 63 1.89 3.04 -10.78
C THR A 63 1.55 2.32 -9.48
N CYS A 64 1.09 1.07 -9.60
CA CYS A 64 0.67 0.26 -8.46
C CYS A 64 1.73 -0.80 -8.18
N LEU A 65 2.20 -0.90 -6.92
CA LEU A 65 3.07 -1.97 -6.45
C LEU A 65 2.26 -3.07 -5.79
N ARG A 66 2.81 -4.28 -5.71
CA ARG A 66 2.20 -5.36 -4.94
C ARG A 66 2.59 -5.24 -3.45
N GLY A 67 1.62 -5.37 -2.55
CA GLY A 67 1.84 -5.54 -1.13
C GLY A 67 1.80 -7.00 -0.68
N ASN A 68 2.10 -7.27 0.60
CA ASN A 68 2.10 -8.64 1.09
C ASN A 68 0.68 -9.24 1.13
N HIS A 69 -0.35 -8.46 1.47
CA HIS A 69 -1.73 -8.95 1.46
C HIS A 69 -2.23 -9.24 0.05
N ASP A 70 -1.77 -8.47 -0.94
CA ASP A 70 -2.03 -8.76 -2.36
C ASP A 70 -1.35 -10.06 -2.80
N GLN A 71 -0.12 -10.31 -2.34
CA GLN A 71 0.61 -11.56 -2.60
C GLN A 71 -0.03 -12.76 -1.88
N LEU A 72 -0.56 -12.58 -0.67
CA LEU A 72 -1.26 -13.64 0.08
C LEU A 72 -2.49 -14.12 -0.67
N LEU A 73 -3.22 -13.24 -1.37
CA LEU A 73 -4.33 -13.64 -2.24
C LEU A 73 -3.84 -14.54 -3.39
N LEU A 74 -2.73 -14.18 -4.05
CA LEU A 74 -2.16 -15.01 -5.11
C LEU A 74 -1.71 -16.37 -4.58
N ASP A 75 -1.07 -16.39 -3.42
CA ASP A 75 -0.63 -17.63 -2.77
C ASP A 75 -1.83 -18.52 -2.38
N ALA A 76 -2.94 -17.94 -1.90
CA ALA A 76 -4.17 -18.68 -1.60
C ALA A 76 -4.74 -19.40 -2.83
N ILE A 77 -4.66 -18.75 -4.00
CA ILE A 77 -5.14 -19.30 -5.28
C ILE A 77 -4.18 -20.35 -5.83
N ASP A 78 -2.88 -20.05 -5.86
CA ASP A 78 -1.88 -20.87 -6.54
C ASP A 78 -1.43 -22.08 -5.71
N LYS A 79 -1.35 -21.92 -4.38
CA LYS A 79 -0.81 -22.93 -3.45
C LYS A 79 -1.88 -23.49 -2.50
N GLY A 80 -3.06 -22.88 -2.48
CA GLY A 80 -4.18 -23.27 -1.62
C GLY A 80 -4.23 -22.50 -0.30
N GLU A 81 -5.46 -22.31 0.21
CA GLU A 81 -5.78 -21.43 1.35
C GLU A 81 -5.09 -21.79 2.67
N HIS A 82 -4.68 -23.05 2.83
CA HIS A 82 -3.99 -23.56 4.02
C HIS A 82 -2.55 -23.03 4.14
N THR A 83 -1.98 -22.51 3.05
CA THR A 83 -0.61 -21.97 3.03
C THR A 83 -0.53 -20.51 3.52
N VAL A 84 -1.69 -19.88 3.72
CA VAL A 84 -1.80 -18.44 3.97
C VAL A 84 -2.13 -18.18 5.44
N TRP A 85 -1.28 -17.40 6.10
CA TRP A 85 -1.44 -16.98 7.49
C TRP A 85 -2.45 -15.83 7.65
N LEU A 86 -3.68 -16.04 7.20
CA LEU A 86 -4.79 -15.11 7.42
C LEU A 86 -5.73 -15.66 8.49
N SER A 87 -6.28 -14.77 9.31
CA SER A 87 -7.40 -15.15 10.18
C SER A 87 -8.61 -15.54 9.33
N GLU A 88 -9.43 -16.47 9.82
CA GLU A 88 -10.65 -16.87 9.09
C GLU A 88 -11.58 -15.67 8.83
N GLU A 89 -11.64 -14.72 9.76
CA GLU A 89 -12.40 -13.47 9.61
C GLU A 89 -11.90 -12.63 8.43
N ASP A 90 -10.58 -12.46 8.30
CA ASP A 90 -9.97 -11.68 7.22
C ASP A 90 -10.17 -12.36 5.86
N LYS A 91 -10.13 -13.70 5.81
CA LYS A 91 -10.45 -14.47 4.60
C LYS A 91 -11.90 -14.24 4.19
N GLN A 92 -12.84 -14.49 5.11
CA GLN A 92 -14.27 -14.36 4.86
C GLN A 92 -14.64 -12.94 4.42
N LYS A 93 -14.05 -11.92 5.04
CA LYS A 93 -14.30 -10.53 4.64
C LYS A 93 -13.84 -10.26 3.21
N THR A 94 -12.65 -10.73 2.83
CA THR A 94 -12.14 -10.56 1.46
C THR A 94 -13.07 -11.24 0.46
N LEU A 95 -13.48 -12.48 0.73
CA LEU A 95 -14.41 -13.23 -0.12
C LEU A 95 -15.77 -12.53 -0.25
N GLN A 96 -16.32 -12.02 0.85
CA GLN A 96 -17.56 -11.25 0.88
C GLN A 96 -17.47 -9.96 0.05
N ASN A 97 -16.35 -9.24 0.11
CA ASN A 97 -16.13 -8.04 -0.71
C ASN A 97 -16.20 -8.34 -2.21
N PHE A 98 -15.75 -9.52 -2.63
CA PHE A 98 -15.84 -9.96 -4.03
C PHE A 98 -17.15 -10.69 -4.36
N GLY A 99 -18.00 -11.00 -3.37
CA GLY A 99 -19.25 -11.72 -3.57
C GLY A 99 -19.06 -13.20 -3.92
N VAL A 100 -17.99 -13.83 -3.43
CA VAL A 100 -17.60 -15.20 -3.77
C VAL A 100 -17.42 -16.06 -2.52
N SER A 101 -17.36 -17.39 -2.70
CA SER A 101 -17.17 -18.34 -1.59
C SER A 101 -15.75 -18.90 -1.48
N HIS A 102 -14.97 -18.86 -2.57
CA HIS A 102 -13.58 -19.30 -2.60
C HIS A 102 -12.70 -18.28 -3.33
N PHE A 103 -11.41 -18.19 -2.96
CA PHE A 103 -10.50 -17.22 -3.59
C PHE A 103 -10.34 -17.45 -5.10
N LYS A 104 -10.39 -18.71 -5.54
CA LYS A 104 -10.34 -19.08 -6.97
C LYS A 104 -11.52 -18.56 -7.80
N ASP A 105 -12.62 -18.19 -7.15
CA ASP A 105 -13.83 -17.69 -7.82
C ASP A 105 -13.77 -16.17 -8.03
N ILE A 106 -12.75 -15.49 -7.46
CA ILE A 106 -12.52 -14.05 -7.69
C ILE A 106 -12.29 -13.82 -9.20
N PRO A 107 -12.99 -12.84 -9.83
CA PRO A 107 -12.86 -12.61 -11.25
C PRO A 107 -11.42 -12.40 -11.71
N SER A 108 -11.06 -13.06 -12.83
CA SER A 108 -9.67 -13.18 -13.29
C SER A 108 -9.00 -11.86 -13.61
N ASN A 109 -9.75 -10.80 -13.93
CA ASN A 109 -9.22 -9.46 -14.17
C ASN A 109 -8.54 -8.88 -12.92
N TYR A 110 -9.09 -9.10 -11.72
CA TYR A 110 -8.46 -8.66 -10.46
C TYR A 110 -7.16 -9.42 -10.19
N ILE A 111 -7.19 -10.74 -10.43
CA ILE A 111 -6.02 -11.61 -10.22
C ILE A 111 -4.91 -11.28 -11.22
N ALA A 112 -5.25 -11.08 -12.49
CA ALA A 112 -4.32 -10.68 -13.54
C ALA A 112 -3.68 -9.33 -13.23
N PHE A 113 -4.49 -8.36 -12.75
CA PHE A 113 -3.98 -7.07 -12.30
C PHE A 113 -2.94 -7.24 -11.17
N ILE A 114 -3.32 -7.89 -10.06
CA ILE A 114 -2.42 -8.08 -8.91
C ILE A 114 -1.13 -8.82 -9.32
N ARG A 115 -1.26 -9.86 -10.15
CA ARG A 115 -0.13 -10.65 -10.68
C ARG A 115 0.78 -9.84 -11.61
N SER A 116 0.28 -8.80 -12.27
CA SER A 116 1.08 -7.91 -13.10
C SER A 116 1.86 -6.85 -12.32
N LEU A 117 1.48 -6.58 -11.06
CA LEU A 117 2.07 -5.49 -10.28
C LEU A 117 3.57 -5.73 -10.02
N PRO A 118 4.44 -4.73 -10.28
CA PRO A 118 5.84 -4.77 -9.87
C PRO A 118 5.97 -4.77 -8.34
N LEU A 119 7.12 -5.23 -7.85
CA LEU A 119 7.45 -5.25 -6.42
C LEU A 119 8.23 -4.02 -5.96
N LEU A 120 8.85 -3.30 -6.89
CA LEU A 120 9.58 -2.07 -6.62
C LEU A 120 9.57 -1.17 -7.86
N VAL A 121 9.72 0.14 -7.62
CA VAL A 121 9.91 1.15 -8.67
C VAL A 121 11.11 2.00 -8.32
N LEU A 122 11.95 2.23 -9.33
CA LEU A 122 13.11 3.10 -9.26
C LEU A 122 12.80 4.40 -10.00
N LEU A 123 12.84 5.51 -9.27
CA LEU A 123 12.85 6.86 -9.80
C LEU A 123 14.27 7.42 -9.68
N ASP A 124 14.54 8.59 -10.25
CA ASP A 124 15.86 9.22 -10.16
C ASP A 124 16.23 9.58 -8.71
N ASP A 125 15.24 9.96 -7.91
CA ASP A 125 15.37 10.48 -6.54
C ASP A 125 14.73 9.59 -5.46
N PHE A 126 13.91 8.60 -5.86
CA PHE A 126 13.23 7.69 -4.94
C PHE A 126 13.33 6.23 -5.35
N ILE A 127 13.32 5.35 -4.36
CA ILE A 127 12.96 3.94 -4.49
C ILE A 127 11.64 3.76 -3.76
N LEU A 128 10.67 3.18 -4.46
CA LEU A 128 9.34 2.89 -3.94
C LEU A 128 9.18 1.38 -3.82
N VAL A 129 8.79 0.90 -2.64
CA VAL A 129 8.60 -0.52 -2.33
C VAL A 129 7.51 -0.67 -1.28
N HIS A 130 6.86 -1.82 -1.20
CA HIS A 130 5.83 -2.04 -0.17
C HIS A 130 6.40 -2.04 1.26
N ALA A 131 7.32 -2.97 1.60
CA ALA A 131 7.83 -3.08 2.98
C ALA A 131 9.21 -2.45 3.18
N GLY A 132 10.17 -2.76 2.31
CA GLY A 132 11.53 -2.26 2.43
C GLY A 132 12.54 -3.06 1.62
N LEU A 133 13.83 -2.80 1.88
CA LEU A 133 14.95 -3.48 1.21
C LEU A 133 15.84 -4.19 2.22
N ASP A 134 16.58 -5.18 1.75
CA ASP A 134 17.63 -5.86 2.49
C ASP A 134 18.98 -5.16 2.30
N PHE A 135 19.44 -4.52 3.37
CA PHE A 135 20.72 -3.81 3.39
C PHE A 135 21.90 -4.68 3.85
N SER A 136 21.71 -5.98 4.09
CA SER A 136 22.82 -6.91 4.31
C SER A 136 23.62 -7.13 3.02
N HIS A 137 22.96 -7.07 1.85
CA HIS A 137 23.57 -7.16 0.54
C HIS A 137 24.29 -5.86 0.12
N SER A 138 25.28 -5.97 -0.77
CA SER A 138 25.95 -4.81 -1.36
C SER A 138 25.00 -3.95 -2.21
N ASN A 139 24.12 -4.61 -2.97
CA ASN A 139 23.06 -3.99 -3.75
C ASN A 139 21.68 -4.39 -3.18
N PRO A 140 21.01 -3.50 -2.40
CA PRO A 140 19.69 -3.77 -1.83
C PRO A 140 18.57 -3.95 -2.85
N LEU A 141 18.78 -3.56 -4.12
CA LEU A 141 17.79 -3.77 -5.18
C LEU A 141 17.65 -5.25 -5.58
N LEU A 142 18.59 -6.11 -5.16
CA LEU A 142 18.52 -7.56 -5.33
C LEU A 142 17.80 -8.27 -4.16
N SER A 143 17.10 -7.51 -3.33
CA SER A 143 16.26 -8.07 -2.27
C SER A 143 15.31 -9.12 -2.83
N SER A 144 15.17 -10.24 -2.12
CA SER A 144 14.21 -11.27 -2.53
C SER A 144 12.78 -10.73 -2.50
N ASN A 145 11.91 -11.27 -3.34
CA ASN A 145 10.48 -10.89 -3.38
C ASN A 145 9.83 -10.97 -1.99
N HIS A 146 10.21 -11.98 -1.19
CA HIS A 146 9.72 -12.12 0.18
C HIS A 146 10.11 -10.92 1.06
N LEU A 147 11.36 -10.44 0.99
CA LEU A 147 11.82 -9.32 1.79
C LEU A 147 11.23 -7.98 1.34
N LEU A 148 11.09 -7.77 0.02
CA LEU A 148 10.41 -6.59 -0.53
C LEU A 148 8.99 -6.42 0.01
N LEU A 149 8.32 -7.53 0.29
CA LEU A 149 6.94 -7.57 0.78
C LEU A 149 6.82 -7.64 2.31
N ASN A 150 7.80 -8.18 3.03
CA ASN A 150 7.60 -8.55 4.44
C ASN A 150 8.68 -8.04 5.41
N THR A 151 9.71 -7.32 4.94
CA THR A 151 10.76 -6.87 5.86
C THR A 151 10.23 -5.89 6.89
N LYS A 152 10.56 -6.13 8.16
CA LYS A 152 10.16 -5.27 9.30
C LYS A 152 11.32 -4.48 9.87
N HIS A 153 12.54 -4.84 9.48
CA HIS A 153 13.76 -4.27 9.99
C HIS A 153 14.70 -4.04 8.82
N MET A 154 15.20 -2.80 8.73
CA MET A 154 16.20 -2.44 7.75
C MET A 154 17.08 -1.34 8.34
N GLN A 155 18.31 -1.26 7.83
CA GLN A 155 19.24 -0.18 8.14
C GLN A 155 19.62 0.53 6.85
N PRO A 156 18.84 1.55 6.44
CA PRO A 156 19.08 2.27 5.20
C PRO A 156 20.47 2.90 5.13
N SER A 157 21.10 2.82 3.95
CA SER A 157 22.39 3.44 3.66
C SER A 157 22.29 4.29 2.39
N LEU A 158 22.69 5.55 2.48
CA LEU A 158 22.66 6.48 1.35
C LEU A 158 23.51 5.98 0.17
N ALA A 159 24.69 5.42 0.46
CA ALA A 159 25.59 4.86 -0.55
C ALA A 159 24.93 3.69 -1.30
N LYS A 160 24.20 2.83 -0.58
CA LYS A 160 23.52 1.67 -1.18
C LYS A 160 22.21 2.02 -1.91
N LEU A 161 21.59 3.16 -1.57
CA LEU A 161 20.41 3.69 -2.26
C LEU A 161 20.77 4.50 -3.53
N GLY A 162 22.07 4.78 -3.74
CA GLY A 162 22.52 5.60 -4.86
C GLY A 162 21.91 7.00 -4.82
N GLU A 163 22.02 7.66 -3.67
CA GLU A 163 21.50 9.02 -3.39
C GLU A 163 19.97 9.18 -3.40
N ARG A 164 19.22 8.09 -3.64
CA ARG A 164 17.76 8.08 -3.56
C ARG A 164 17.26 7.97 -2.12
N ARG A 165 16.02 8.40 -1.88
CA ARG A 165 15.27 8.08 -0.66
C ARG A 165 14.40 6.85 -0.87
N LEU A 166 14.17 6.08 0.20
CA LEU A 166 13.27 4.95 0.23
C LEU A 166 11.90 5.40 0.76
N VAL A 167 10.82 5.13 0.04
CA VAL A 167 9.44 5.32 0.51
C VAL A 167 8.73 3.98 0.51
N HIS A 168 8.06 3.66 1.63
CA HIS A 168 7.44 2.37 1.85
C HIS A 168 6.26 2.46 2.84
N GLY A 169 5.57 1.34 3.09
CA GLY A 169 4.48 1.18 4.05
C GLY A 169 4.64 -0.10 4.89
N HIS A 170 3.62 -0.97 4.87
CA HIS A 170 3.54 -2.29 5.51
C HIS A 170 3.42 -2.30 7.05
N LEU A 171 4.21 -1.46 7.72
CA LEU A 171 4.20 -1.30 9.17
C LEU A 171 3.49 0.01 9.53
N PRO A 172 2.30 -0.03 10.14
CA PRO A 172 1.59 1.18 10.45
C PRO A 172 2.30 1.90 11.57
N LEU A 173 2.43 3.20 11.38
CA LEU A 173 3.06 4.09 12.31
C LEU A 173 2.08 5.19 12.72
N PRO A 174 2.20 5.70 13.97
CA PRO A 174 1.44 6.87 14.36
C PRO A 174 1.81 8.08 13.49
N GLN A 175 0.82 8.91 13.16
CA GLN A 175 1.00 10.12 12.34
C GLN A 175 2.22 10.98 12.79
N PRO A 176 2.43 11.28 14.08
CA PRO A 176 3.59 12.07 14.52
C PRO A 176 4.95 11.44 14.20
N VAL A 177 5.02 10.11 14.08
CA VAL A 177 6.26 9.39 13.72
C VAL A 177 6.57 9.59 12.23
N ILE A 178 5.55 9.51 11.38
CA ILE A 178 5.67 9.73 9.92
C ILE A 178 6.07 11.19 9.65
N GLU A 179 5.38 12.14 10.28
CA GLU A 179 5.70 13.58 10.18
C GLU A 179 7.14 13.87 10.58
N ARG A 180 7.59 13.31 11.71
CA ARG A 180 8.97 13.47 12.17
C ARG A 180 9.99 12.88 11.19
N ALA A 181 9.68 11.77 10.51
CA ALA A 181 10.56 11.17 9.53
C ALA A 181 10.79 12.10 8.32
N VAL A 182 9.71 12.71 7.81
CA VAL A 182 9.76 13.69 6.72
C VAL A 182 10.46 14.98 7.16
N GLN A 183 10.13 15.53 8.33
CA GLN A 183 10.77 16.74 8.87
C GLN A 183 12.28 16.56 9.06
N LYS A 184 12.70 15.38 9.54
CA LYS A 184 14.12 15.02 9.70
C LYS A 184 14.79 14.61 8.38
N LYS A 185 14.08 14.62 7.25
CA LYS A 185 14.56 14.19 5.93
C LYS A 185 15.23 12.81 5.98
N ARG A 186 14.63 11.86 6.69
CA ARG A 186 15.18 10.51 6.83
C ARG A 186 15.34 9.84 5.47
N LEU A 187 16.33 8.94 5.37
CA LEU A 187 16.60 8.16 4.15
C LEU A 187 15.44 7.23 3.81
N SER A 188 14.74 6.71 4.82
CA SER A 188 13.56 5.85 4.66
C SER A 188 12.36 6.51 5.32
N ILE A 189 11.27 6.62 4.56
CA ILE A 189 10.02 7.24 4.96
C ILE A 189 8.93 6.18 4.82
N ASN A 190 8.43 5.73 5.96
CA ASN A 190 7.25 4.87 6.03
C ASN A 190 6.00 5.77 6.01
N ILE A 191 5.05 5.51 5.12
CA ILE A 191 3.81 6.25 4.95
C ILE A 191 2.55 5.40 5.23
N ASP A 192 2.68 4.25 5.89
CA ASP A 192 1.53 3.49 6.39
C ASP A 192 1.04 4.13 7.71
N GLY A 193 -0.08 4.87 7.63
CA GLY A 193 -0.76 5.46 8.79
C GLY A 193 -1.78 4.51 9.46
N GLY A 194 -1.84 3.26 9.02
CA GLY A 194 -2.75 2.24 9.53
C GLY A 194 -4.21 2.59 9.31
N CYS A 195 -4.57 3.06 8.11
CA CYS A 195 -5.92 3.53 7.77
C CYS A 195 -7.03 2.59 8.24
N VAL A 196 -6.84 1.28 8.03
CA VAL A 196 -7.84 0.25 8.38
C VAL A 196 -8.04 0.06 9.89
N TYR A 197 -7.10 0.51 10.72
CA TYR A 197 -7.14 0.35 12.18
C TYR A 197 -7.80 1.55 12.87
N PHE A 198 -8.98 1.98 12.38
CA PHE A 198 -9.67 3.18 12.83
C PHE A 198 -10.12 3.17 14.31
N LEU A 199 -10.15 1.99 14.94
CA LEU A 199 -10.42 1.84 16.37
C LEU A 199 -9.18 2.05 17.25
N ASN A 200 -7.98 2.07 16.67
CA ASN A 200 -6.73 2.35 17.38
C ASN A 200 -6.47 3.87 17.35
N LYS A 201 -6.29 4.47 18.53
CA LYS A 201 -6.07 5.92 18.69
C LYS A 201 -4.76 6.43 18.08
N GLU A 202 -3.79 5.56 17.89
CA GLU A 202 -2.50 5.91 17.28
C GLU A 202 -2.51 5.79 15.75
N PHE A 203 -3.42 5.00 15.19
CA PHE A 203 -3.54 4.73 13.75
C PHE A 203 -4.83 5.31 13.17
N GLY A 204 -5.37 4.70 12.11
CA GLY A 204 -6.65 5.07 11.53
C GLY A 204 -6.59 6.19 10.50
N ASN A 205 -5.40 6.51 9.97
CA ASN A 205 -5.25 7.53 8.94
C ASN A 205 -4.70 6.93 7.64
N LEU A 206 -5.27 7.32 6.51
CA LEU A 206 -4.62 7.17 5.22
C LEU A 206 -3.63 8.32 5.04
N CYS A 207 -2.41 8.01 4.64
CA CYS A 207 -1.36 9.00 4.42
C CYS A 207 -1.00 9.07 2.93
N SER A 208 -0.91 10.28 2.41
CA SER A 208 -0.33 10.57 1.10
C SER A 208 0.91 11.44 1.27
N LEU A 209 1.99 11.11 0.56
CA LEU A 209 3.22 11.90 0.50
C LEU A 209 3.35 12.53 -0.89
N ASN A 210 3.44 13.86 -0.95
CA ASN A 210 3.92 14.53 -2.16
C ASN A 210 5.44 14.39 -2.21
N LEU A 211 5.95 13.65 -3.20
CA LEU A 211 7.36 13.32 -3.34
C LEU A 211 8.21 14.55 -3.70
N ASP A 212 7.64 15.50 -4.45
CA ASP A 212 8.38 16.68 -4.94
C ASP A 212 8.57 17.73 -3.85
N LYS A 213 7.53 17.93 -3.02
CA LYS A 213 7.53 18.91 -1.92
C LYS A 213 7.94 18.29 -0.58
N LEU A 214 8.00 16.96 -0.48
CA LEU A 214 8.12 16.22 0.78
C LEU A 214 7.10 16.71 1.82
N SER A 215 5.83 16.81 1.42
CA SER A 215 4.73 17.21 2.29
C SER A 215 3.73 16.08 2.44
N LEU A 216 3.19 15.92 3.65
CA LEU A 216 2.25 14.87 3.99
C LEU A 216 0.81 15.39 3.99
N PHE A 217 -0.11 14.53 3.59
CA PHE A 217 -1.54 14.70 3.75
C PHE A 217 -2.06 13.51 4.54
N PHE A 218 -2.85 13.77 5.58
CA PHE A 218 -3.50 12.74 6.38
C PHE A 218 -5.00 12.88 6.26
N LEU A 219 -5.67 11.74 6.15
CA LEU A 219 -7.12 11.65 6.20
C LEU A 219 -7.51 10.51 7.14
N SER A 220 -8.21 10.85 8.22
CA SER A 220 -8.77 9.83 9.11
C SER A 220 -9.77 8.95 8.37
N ASN A 221 -9.86 7.69 8.76
CA ASN A 221 -10.75 6.73 8.11
C ASN A 221 -12.21 7.22 8.14
N LEU A 222 -12.84 7.26 6.97
CA LEU A 222 -14.22 7.69 6.75
C LEU A 222 -15.14 6.55 6.28
N ASP A 223 -14.60 5.34 6.18
CA ASP A 223 -15.37 4.19 5.75
C ASP A 223 -16.43 3.82 6.79
N GLN A 224 -17.51 3.20 6.32
CA GLN A 224 -18.57 2.70 7.21
C GLN A 224 -17.96 1.74 8.24
N PRO A 225 -18.41 1.73 9.50
CA PRO A 225 -17.82 0.88 10.52
C PRO A 225 -17.78 -0.61 10.12
N TYR A 226 -16.63 -1.24 10.34
CA TYR A 226 -16.40 -2.67 10.15
C TYR A 226 -15.67 -3.24 11.36
N TYR A 227 -15.82 -4.55 11.57
CA TYR A 227 -15.03 -5.25 12.56
C TYR A 227 -13.56 -5.26 12.15
N ILE A 228 -12.65 -4.88 13.03
CA ILE A 228 -11.21 -5.04 12.82
C ILE A 228 -10.56 -5.29 14.17
N LYS A 229 -9.65 -6.29 14.23
CA LYS A 229 -8.85 -6.50 15.43
C LYS A 229 -7.92 -5.30 15.62
N VAL A 230 -7.91 -4.76 16.83
CA VAL A 230 -6.98 -3.69 17.20
C VAL A 230 -5.56 -4.24 17.04
N LYS A 231 -4.75 -3.54 16.24
CA LYS A 231 -3.34 -3.86 16.03
C LYS A 231 -2.49 -3.38 17.20
#